data_AF-A0A0R3Q6F7-F1
#
_entry.id   AF-A0A0R3Q6F7-F1
#
_cell.length_a   1.000
_cell.length_b   1.000
_cell.length_c   1.000
_cell.angle_alpha   90.00
_cell.angle_beta   90.00
_cell.angle_gamma   90.00
#
_symmetry.space_group_name_H-M   'P 1'
#
loop_
_entity.id
_entity.type
_entity.pdbx_description
1 polymer ?
#
loop_
_entity_poly.entity_id
_entity_poly.type
_entity_poly.pdbx_seq_one_letter_code
_entity_poly.pdbx_strand_id
1 'polypeptide(L)'
;MGYSRSYIGSILEPQSQTLTVVGGVDGAELAVIQIDVRNGAIVKVRNLSAIFRCVLSNMLLQCFDNKGFYVTDLSLDPLSVHHTSLQSVVQIPNLNIGGVMIVYTLTNTYVYHINLPEPPVLLLKLEKVNIPNLF
;
A
#
# COMPACT_ATOMS: atom_id res chain seq x y z
N MET A 1 -8.33 11.19 -24.32
CA MET A 1 -8.16 11.31 -22.86
C MET A 1 -7.64 9.98 -22.36
N GLY A 2 -6.33 9.84 -22.20
CA GLY A 2 -5.71 8.58 -21.80
C GLY A 2 -5.78 8.43 -20.29
N TYR A 3 -6.61 7.50 -19.81
CA TYR A 3 -6.48 7.02 -18.44
C TYR A 3 -5.13 6.30 -18.36
N SER A 4 -4.15 6.91 -17.68
CA SER A 4 -2.96 6.19 -17.26
C SER A 4 -3.43 5.01 -16.42
N ARG A 5 -3.34 3.80 -16.97
CA ARG A 5 -3.42 2.60 -16.14
C ARG A 5 -2.15 2.61 -15.30
N SER A 6 -2.24 3.14 -14.09
CA SER A 6 -1.12 3.29 -13.20
C SER A 6 -0.80 1.92 -12.62
N TYR A 7 0.24 1.30 -13.15
CA TYR A 7 0.84 0.10 -12.59
C TYR A 7 1.42 0.44 -11.21
N ILE A 8 1.04 -0.32 -10.18
CA ILE A 8 1.53 -0.13 -8.81
C ILE A 8 2.71 -1.06 -8.55
N GLY A 9 2.58 -2.34 -8.92
CA GLY A 9 3.60 -3.33 -8.65
C GLY A 9 3.18 -4.75 -8.98
N SER A 10 4.14 -5.66 -8.87
CA SER A 10 3.90 -7.09 -8.98
C SER A 10 4.77 -7.84 -7.98
N ILE A 11 4.24 -8.92 -7.41
CA ILE A 11 4.95 -9.78 -6.48
C ILE A 11 4.77 -11.23 -6.93
N LEU A 12 5.90 -11.91 -7.14
CA LEU A 12 5.93 -13.36 -7.28
C LEU A 12 6.06 -13.97 -5.88
N GLU A 13 5.06 -14.74 -5.45
CA GLU A 13 5.19 -15.50 -4.21
C GLU A 13 6.26 -16.58 -4.40
N PRO A 14 7.30 -16.64 -3.53
CA PRO A 14 8.42 -17.57 -3.73
C PRO A 14 8.03 -19.05 -3.84
N GLN A 15 6.85 -19.43 -3.33
CA GLN A 15 6.42 -20.83 -3.22
C GLN A 15 5.18 -21.20 -4.05
N SER A 16 4.38 -20.24 -4.53
CA SER A 16 3.06 -20.56 -5.10
C SER A 16 2.98 -20.52 -6.63
N GLN A 17 4.09 -20.25 -7.34
CA GLN A 17 4.11 -20.06 -8.80
C GLN A 17 3.04 -19.06 -9.27
N THR A 18 2.64 -18.15 -8.38
CA THR A 18 1.58 -17.17 -8.63
C THR A 18 2.18 -15.79 -8.59
N LEU A 19 2.04 -15.08 -9.71
CA LEU A 19 2.38 -13.68 -9.84
C LEU A 19 1.12 -12.85 -9.52
N THR A 20 1.19 -12.07 -8.45
CA THR A 20 0.18 -11.06 -8.13
C THR A 20 0.58 -9.75 -8.79
N VAL A 21 -0.27 -9.21 -9.65
CA VAL A 21 -0.09 -7.91 -10.32
C VAL A 21 -1.16 -6.96 -9.79
N VAL A 22 -0.74 -5.75 -9.41
CA VAL A 22 -1.63 -4.69 -8.94
C VAL A 22 -1.47 -3.48 -9.85
N GLY A 23 -2.60 -3.03 -10.38
CA GLY A 23 -2.68 -1.83 -11.19
C GLY A 23 -4.12 -1.39 -11.35
N GLY A 24 -4.34 -0.19 -11.86
CA GLY A 24 -5.69 0.31 -11.98
C GLY A 24 -5.75 1.66 -12.64
N VAL A 25 -6.93 2.28 -12.56
CA VAL A 25 -7.11 3.66 -12.96
C VAL A 25 -6.99 4.52 -11.72
N ASP A 26 -6.05 5.46 -11.72
CA ASP A 26 -5.87 6.39 -10.61
C ASP A 26 -7.19 7.06 -10.24
N GLY A 27 -7.58 6.94 -8.97
CA GLY A 27 -8.78 7.58 -8.42
C GLY A 27 -10.11 6.86 -8.72
N ALA A 28 -10.09 5.64 -9.24
CA ALA A 28 -11.32 4.87 -9.49
C ALA A 28 -11.26 3.46 -8.89
N GLU A 29 -10.52 2.55 -9.51
CA GLU A 29 -10.49 1.13 -9.13
C GLU A 29 -9.09 0.56 -9.32
N LEU A 30 -8.69 -0.28 -8.37
CA LEU A 30 -7.52 -1.14 -8.48
C LEU A 30 -7.95 -2.56 -8.78
N ALA A 31 -7.28 -3.19 -9.74
CA ALA A 31 -7.37 -4.62 -9.98
C ALA A 31 -6.15 -5.31 -9.38
N VAL A 32 -6.42 -6.39 -8.64
CA VAL A 32 -5.44 -7.35 -8.17
C VAL A 32 -5.65 -8.62 -8.99
N ILE A 33 -4.69 -8.93 -9.84
CA ILE A 33 -4.73 -10.06 -10.77
C ILE A 33 -3.69 -11.08 -10.33
N GLN A 34 -4.11 -12.32 -10.12
CA GLN A 34 -3.21 -13.44 -9.84
C GLN A 34 -3.07 -14.30 -11.10
N ILE A 35 -1.83 -14.55 -11.50
CA ILE A 35 -1.47 -15.26 -12.72
C ILE A 35 -0.63 -16.48 -12.34
N ASP A 36 -1.01 -17.67 -12.79
CA ASP A 36 -0.16 -18.86 -12.71
C ASP A 36 0.96 -18.70 -13.75
N VAL A 37 2.19 -18.58 -13.27
CA VAL A 37 3.34 -18.28 -14.15
C VAL A 37 3.76 -19.48 -15.01
N ARG A 38 3.27 -20.69 -14.72
CA ARG A 38 3.61 -21.90 -15.48
C ARG A 38 2.94 -21.92 -16.85
N ASN A 39 1.75 -21.33 -16.95
CA ASN A 39 0.94 -21.35 -18.16
C ASN A 39 0.35 -19.98 -18.55
N GLY A 40 0.59 -18.94 -17.75
CA GLY A 40 0.08 -17.59 -17.96
C GLY A 40 -1.42 -17.44 -17.69
N ALA A 41 -2.07 -18.44 -17.08
CA ALA A 41 -3.50 -18.40 -16.81
C ALA A 41 -3.83 -17.44 -15.66
N ILE A 42 -4.88 -16.63 -15.83
CA ILE A 42 -5.42 -15.80 -14.75
C ILE A 42 -6.17 -16.72 -13.78
N VAL A 43 -5.69 -16.79 -12.55
CA VAL A 43 -6.26 -17.61 -11.47
C VAL A 43 -7.35 -16.86 -10.73
N LYS A 44 -7.14 -15.56 -10.48
CA LYS A 44 -8.05 -14.73 -9.71
C LYS A 44 -7.98 -13.27 -10.13
N VAL A 45 -9.11 -12.58 -10.11
CA VAL A 45 -9.20 -11.13 -10.24
C VAL A 45 -10.02 -10.59 -9.07
N ARG A 46 -9.50 -9.59 -8.38
CA ARG A 46 -10.20 -8.85 -7.31
C ARG A 46 -10.14 -7.36 -7.62
N ASN A 47 -11.29 -6.69 -7.54
CA ASN A 47 -11.36 -5.24 -7.67
C ASN A 47 -11.44 -4.61 -6.29
N LEU A 48 -10.65 -3.56 -6.07
CA LEU A 48 -10.61 -2.78 -4.85
C LEU A 48 -10.99 -1.34 -5.17
N SER A 49 -11.98 -0.83 -4.43
CA SER A 49 -12.23 0.61 -4.36
C SER A 49 -11.07 1.23 -3.60
N ALA A 50 -10.16 1.90 -4.30
CA ALA A 50 -8.99 2.50 -3.69
C ALA A 50 -8.88 3.98 -4.10
N ILE A 51 -8.56 4.80 -3.12
CA ILE A 51 -8.41 6.25 -3.27
C ILE A 51 -6.91 6.55 -3.22
N PHE A 52 -6.36 6.86 -4.40
CA PHE A 52 -5.02 7.42 -4.68
C PHE A 52 -3.78 6.70 -4.11
N ARG A 53 -2.67 6.84 -4.86
CA ARG A 53 -1.27 6.57 -4.49
C ARG A 53 -1.06 5.36 -3.57
N CYS A 54 -0.85 4.22 -4.20
CA CYS A 54 -0.54 2.99 -3.48
C CYS A 54 0.90 2.55 -3.70
N VAL A 55 1.43 1.82 -2.73
CA VAL A 55 2.67 1.06 -2.82
C VAL A 55 2.40 -0.39 -2.44
N LEU A 56 3.10 -1.30 -3.11
CA LEU A 56 2.97 -2.74 -2.90
C LEU A 56 4.32 -3.30 -2.40
N SER A 57 4.29 -3.98 -1.26
CA SER A 57 5.48 -4.63 -0.68
C SER A 57 5.10 -5.90 0.08
N ASN A 58 5.72 -7.05 -0.21
CA ASN A 58 5.48 -8.31 0.50
C ASN A 58 3.99 -8.68 0.68
N MET A 59 3.20 -8.58 -0.40
CA MET A 59 1.73 -8.74 -0.44
C MET A 59 0.91 -7.72 0.36
N LEU A 60 1.56 -6.79 1.05
CA LEU A 60 0.93 -5.66 1.71
C LEU A 60 0.73 -4.52 0.71
N LEU A 61 -0.54 -4.22 0.42
CA LEU A 61 -0.92 -3.03 -0.34
C LEU A 61 -1.22 -1.88 0.64
N GLN A 62 -0.48 -0.78 0.46
CA GLN A 62 -0.60 0.43 1.29
C GLN A 62 -1.03 1.58 0.39
N CYS A 63 -2.19 2.16 0.65
CA CYS A 63 -2.73 3.30 -0.10
C CYS A 63 -2.93 4.49 0.83
N PHE A 64 -2.85 5.71 0.31
CA PHE A 64 -3.06 6.88 1.15
C PHE A 64 -3.66 8.05 0.38
N ASP A 65 -4.36 8.88 1.13
CA ASP A 65 -4.90 10.14 0.66
C ASP A 65 -4.59 11.25 1.68
N ASN A 66 -5.26 12.39 1.58
CA ASN A 66 -5.07 13.50 2.51
C ASN A 66 -5.76 13.31 3.88
N LYS A 67 -6.58 12.26 4.04
CA LYS A 67 -7.37 11.95 5.24
C LYS A 67 -6.79 10.80 6.04
N GLY A 68 -5.98 9.94 5.43
CA GLY A 68 -5.34 8.84 6.13
C GLY A 68 -4.65 7.86 5.20
N PHE A 69 -4.49 6.65 5.70
CA PHE A 69 -3.95 5.54 4.94
C PHE A 69 -4.76 4.26 5.16
N TYR A 70 -4.63 3.37 4.18
CA TYR A 70 -5.30 2.09 4.10
C TYR A 70 -4.25 0.99 3.91
N VAL A 71 -4.43 -0.12 4.62
CA VAL A 71 -3.54 -1.29 4.52
C VAL A 71 -4.35 -2.56 4.40
N THR A 72 -3.92 -3.43 3.49
CA THR A 72 -4.52 -4.73 3.27
C THR A 72 -3.49 -5.76 2.82
N ASP A 73 -3.66 -7.00 3.26
CA ASP A 73 -2.84 -8.15 2.86
C ASP A 73 -3.56 -8.87 1.72
N LEU A 74 -2.94 -8.84 0.54
CA LEU A 74 -3.49 -9.44 -0.68
C LEU A 74 -3.45 -10.97 -0.66
N SER A 75 -2.71 -11.60 0.26
CA SER A 75 -2.70 -13.06 0.43
C SER A 75 -3.97 -13.59 1.09
N LEU A 76 -4.68 -12.75 1.86
CA LEU A 76 -5.88 -13.14 2.59
C LEU A 76 -7.11 -13.28 1.68
N ASP A 77 -8.01 -14.18 2.05
CA ASP A 77 -9.33 -14.34 1.43
C ASP A 77 -10.36 -14.75 2.50
N PRO A 78 -11.30 -13.86 2.89
CA PRO A 78 -11.52 -12.51 2.38
C PRO A 78 -10.41 -11.52 2.78
N LEU A 79 -10.32 -10.41 2.05
CA LEU A 79 -9.38 -9.33 2.37
C LEU A 79 -9.80 -8.61 3.66
N SER A 80 -8.82 -8.28 4.50
CA SER A 80 -8.98 -7.36 5.62
C SER A 80 -8.39 -6.00 5.24
N VAL A 81 -9.19 -4.94 5.34
CA VAL A 81 -8.76 -3.57 5.03
C VAL A 81 -8.86 -2.73 6.30
N HIS A 82 -7.73 -2.17 6.72
CA HIS A 82 -7.69 -1.24 7.85
C HIS A 82 -7.47 0.18 7.36
N HIS A 83 -8.29 1.10 7.87
CA HIS A 83 -8.12 2.53 7.67
C HIS A 83 -7.60 3.18 8.95
N THR A 84 -6.58 4.01 8.83
CA THR A 84 -6.09 4.85 9.94
C THR A 84 -6.18 6.31 9.52
N SER A 85 -6.95 7.08 10.28
CA SER A 85 -7.08 8.52 10.09
C SER A 85 -5.76 9.21 10.42
N LEU A 86 -5.21 9.94 9.45
CA LEU A 86 -3.98 10.70 9.60
C LEU A 86 -3.99 11.84 8.59
N GLN A 87 -3.96 13.08 9.07
CA GLN A 87 -4.07 14.23 8.19
C GLN A 87 -2.79 14.47 7.40
N SER A 88 -2.98 14.88 6.14
CA SER A 88 -1.91 15.40 5.28
C SER A 88 -0.79 14.38 5.03
N VAL A 89 -1.13 13.11 4.82
CA VAL A 89 -0.18 12.10 4.34
C VAL A 89 0.33 12.53 2.96
N VAL A 90 1.64 12.64 2.83
CA VAL A 90 2.30 13.02 1.57
C VAL A 90 2.92 11.83 0.87
N GLN A 91 3.37 10.84 1.63
CA GLN A 91 4.09 9.69 1.09
C GLN A 91 4.09 8.51 2.06
N ILE A 92 3.98 7.31 1.51
CA ILE A 92 4.36 6.05 2.14
C ILE A 92 5.49 5.47 1.29
N PRO A 93 6.76 5.41 1.77
CA PRO A 93 7.84 4.78 1.03
C PRO A 93 7.67 3.26 1.00
N ASN A 94 8.05 2.65 -0.12
CA ASN A 94 8.16 1.19 -0.19
C ASN A 94 9.46 0.73 0.48
N LEU A 95 9.35 0.13 1.65
CA LEU A 95 10.51 -0.33 2.42
C LEU A 95 10.92 -1.78 2.11
N ASN A 96 10.15 -2.53 1.31
CA ASN A 96 10.35 -3.96 1.03
C ASN A 96 10.56 -4.85 2.29
N ILE A 97 10.23 -4.35 3.49
CA ILE A 97 10.25 -5.11 4.74
C ILE A 97 8.80 -5.40 5.15
N GLY A 98 8.56 -6.62 5.62
CA GLY A 98 7.28 -6.95 6.24
C GLY A 98 7.18 -6.36 7.64
N GLY A 99 5.96 -6.08 8.09
CA GLY A 99 5.69 -5.78 9.51
C GLY A 99 5.88 -4.33 9.94
N VAL A 100 6.50 -3.47 9.13
CA VAL A 100 6.71 -2.06 9.47
C VAL A 100 6.36 -1.18 8.28
N MET A 101 5.63 -0.09 8.56
CA MET A 101 5.28 0.93 7.58
C MET A 101 5.70 2.30 8.10
N ILE A 102 6.32 3.10 7.23
CA ILE A 102 6.61 4.50 7.50
C ILE A 102 5.58 5.35 6.77
N VAL A 103 5.07 6.38 7.43
CA VAL A 103 4.13 7.32 6.84
C VAL A 103 4.65 8.74 7.04
N TYR A 104 4.89 9.45 5.95
CA TYR A 104 5.29 10.85 5.98
C TYR A 104 4.07 11.75 5.86
N THR A 105 3.95 12.72 6.75
CA THR A 105 3.06 13.87 6.59
C THR A 105 3.88 15.13 6.32
N LEU A 106 3.20 16.25 6.09
CA LEU A 106 3.87 17.55 5.91
C LEU A 106 4.80 17.92 7.08
N THR A 107 4.46 17.49 8.29
CA THR A 107 5.09 17.96 9.54
C THR A 107 5.73 16.85 10.36
N ASN A 108 5.43 15.58 10.09
CA ASN A 108 5.84 14.47 10.94
C ASN A 108 6.15 13.22 10.12
N THR A 109 6.95 12.35 10.71
CA THR A 109 7.15 10.97 10.27
C THR A 109 6.55 10.04 11.32
N TYR A 110 5.76 9.07 10.88
CA TYR A 110 5.15 8.06 11.73
C TYR A 110 5.68 6.68 11.35
N VAL A 111 5.92 5.85 12.35
CA VAL A 111 6.31 4.45 12.18
C VAL A 111 5.21 3.59 12.77
N TYR A 112 4.61 2.74 11.94
CA TYR A 112 3.57 1.81 12.34
C TYR A 112 4.09 0.38 12.27
N HIS A 113 3.72 -0.43 13.26
CA HIS A 113 3.76 -1.87 13.18
C HIS A 113 2.52 -2.37 12.43
N ILE A 114 2.73 -3.26 11.46
CA ILE A 114 1.67 -3.86 10.65
C ILE A 114 1.67 -5.37 10.92
N ASN A 115 0.66 -5.85 11.62
CA ASN A 115 0.41 -7.27 11.78
C ASN A 115 -1.03 -7.50 11.38
N LEU A 116 -1.27 -7.94 10.14
CA LEU A 116 -2.63 -8.23 9.70
C LEU A 116 -3.02 -9.63 10.20
N PRO A 117 -4.27 -9.84 10.63
CA PRO A 117 -5.44 -8.99 10.40
C PRO A 117 -5.70 -7.91 11.46
N GLU A 118 -4.79 -7.64 12.40
CA GLU A 118 -4.96 -6.56 13.38
C GLU A 118 -4.76 -5.15 12.76
N PRO A 119 -5.37 -4.10 13.34
CA PRO A 119 -5.13 -2.73 12.90
C PRO A 119 -3.66 -2.28 13.08
N PRO A 120 -3.16 -1.35 12.24
CA PRO A 120 -1.85 -0.73 12.41
C PRO A 120 -1.65 -0.11 13.79
N VAL A 121 -0.51 -0.37 14.42
CA VAL A 121 -0.16 0.18 15.73
C VAL A 121 0.94 1.22 15.59
N LEU A 122 0.70 2.44 16.05
CA LEU A 122 1.73 3.50 16.06
C LEU A 122 2.84 3.14 17.06
N LEU A 123 4.07 3.01 16.56
CA LEU A 123 5.25 2.77 17.39
C LEU A 123 5.96 4.08 17.75
N LEU A 124 6.12 4.97 16.76
CA LEU A 124 6.92 6.18 16.91
C LEU A 124 6.35 7.32 16.08
N LYS A 125 6.35 8.52 16.67
CA LYS A 125 6.12 9.79 15.98
C LYS A 125 7.40 10.63 16.10
N LEU A 126 7.91 11.08 14.95
CA LEU A 126 9.04 11.99 14.85
C LEU A 126 8.55 13.31 14.28
N GLU A 127 8.71 14.38 15.04
CA GLU A 127 8.38 15.72 14.57
C GLU A 127 9.48 16.22 13.66
N LYS A 128 9.10 16.76 12.49
CA LYS A 128 10.07 17.40 11.62
C LYS A 128 10.56 18.64 12.34
N VAL A 129 11.85 18.66 12.69
CA VAL A 129 12.48 19.84 13.29
C VAL A 129 12.44 20.95 12.23
N ASN A 130 11.53 21.91 12.42
CA ASN A 130 11.64 23.19 11.74
C ASN A 130 12.83 23.89 12.36
N ILE A 131 13.99 23.82 11.71
CA ILE A 131 15.07 24.76 12.00
C ILE A 131 14.64 26.05 11.32
N PRO A 132 14.18 27.08 12.06
CA PRO A 132 13.89 28.36 11.45
C PRO A 132 15.23 28.93 10.99
N ASN A 133 15.40 29.08 9.68
CA ASN A 133 16.47 29.80 8.98
C ASN A 133 17.66 30.23 9.85
N LEU A 134 18.67 29.38 9.97
CA LEU A 134 20.04 29.87 10.08
C LEU A 134 20.45 30.27 8.66
N PHE A 135 20.14 31.50 8.25
CA PHE A 135 20.82 32.37 7.26
C PHE A 135 19.93 33.58 6.98
#